data_AF-H2C712-F1
#
_entry.id   AF-H2C712-F1
#
_cell.length_a   1.000
_cell.length_b   1.000
_cell.length_c   1.000
_cell.angle_alpha   90.00
_cell.angle_beta   90.00
_cell.angle_gamma   90.00
#
_symmetry.space_group_name_H-M   'P 1'
#
loop_
_entity.id
_entity.type
_entity.pdbx_description
1 polymer ?
#
loop_
_entity_poly.entity_id
_entity_poly.type
_entity_poly.pdbx_seq_one_letter_code
_entity_poly.pdbx_strand_id
1 'polypeptide(L)'
;MYSALKAGVNTPALLMVSPETFTIVMEYIEGTMLKDASHRTTLFRDAGVIAGRLHLNGIIHGDLTTNNIIVKDGELFLIDFGLAKRSVDVEDMATDVHVFLRSIESVHPDVKDKAFSEFMEGYDSVTRRGQDILKKVNEIRMRGRYVEERRTKGSHG
;
A
#
# COMPACT_ATOMS: atom_id res chain seq x y z
N MET A 1 12.99 1.03 -3.72
CA MET A 1 13.00 1.37 -5.16
C MET A 1 13.69 0.32 -6.02
N TYR A 2 15.03 0.20 -6.07
CA TYR A 2 15.68 -0.76 -6.99
C TYR A 2 15.16 -2.21 -6.88
N SER A 3 15.02 -2.74 -5.66
CA SER A 3 14.46 -4.08 -5.44
C SER A 3 12.99 -4.21 -5.86
N ALA A 4 12.21 -3.13 -5.76
CA ALA A 4 10.83 -3.10 -6.21
C ALA A 4 10.75 -3.11 -7.75
N LEU A 5 11.62 -2.34 -8.42
CA LEU A 5 11.77 -2.37 -9.87
C LEU A 5 12.13 -3.77 -10.38
N LYS A 6 13.08 -4.45 -9.71
CA LYS A 6 13.40 -5.87 -10.00
C LYS A 6 12.23 -6.83 -9.77
N ALA A 7 11.32 -6.49 -8.86
CA ALA A 7 10.10 -7.26 -8.62
C ALA A 7 8.98 -6.93 -9.64
N GLY A 8 9.25 -6.10 -10.65
CA GLY A 8 8.28 -5.68 -11.66
C GLY A 8 7.30 -4.62 -11.15
N VAL A 9 7.70 -3.81 -10.17
CA VAL A 9 6.92 -2.66 -9.70
C VAL A 9 7.54 -1.38 -10.24
N ASN A 10 6.76 -0.60 -10.97
CA ASN A 10 7.23 0.70 -11.47
C ASN A 10 7.47 1.64 -10.29
N THR A 11 8.65 2.25 -10.27
CA THR A 11 9.07 3.27 -9.30
C THR A 11 9.82 4.36 -10.06
N PRO A 12 9.83 5.62 -9.60
CA PRO A 12 10.64 6.67 -10.21
C PRO A 12 12.10 6.24 -10.35
N ALA A 13 12.72 6.55 -11.50
CA ALA A 13 14.14 6.28 -11.68
C ALA A 13 14.98 7.11 -10.68
N LEU A 14 15.98 6.49 -10.04
CA LEU A 14 16.95 7.18 -9.20
C LEU A 14 18.01 7.85 -10.08
N LEU A 15 18.02 9.18 -10.09
CA LEU A 15 18.96 9.99 -10.89
C LEU A 15 20.23 10.33 -10.10
N MET A 16 20.10 10.57 -8.79
CA MET A 16 21.22 10.86 -7.90
C MET A 16 20.89 10.46 -6.46
N VAL A 17 21.88 9.94 -5.74
CA VAL A 17 21.83 9.75 -4.29
C VAL A 17 23.11 10.34 -3.69
N SER A 18 22.96 11.34 -2.83
CA SER A 18 24.06 11.98 -2.10
C SER A 18 23.84 11.83 -0.59
N PRO A 19 24.54 10.88 0.06
CA PRO A 19 24.47 10.72 1.51
C PRO A 19 25.04 11.93 2.27
N GLU A 20 26.02 12.63 1.70
CA GLU A 20 26.67 13.79 2.33
C GLU A 20 25.72 14.98 2.47
N THR A 21 24.87 15.20 1.47
CA THR A 21 23.88 16.29 1.45
C THR A 21 22.47 15.81 1.79
N PHE A 22 22.30 14.55 2.20
CA PHE A 22 21.01 13.90 2.45
C PHE A 22 20.00 14.11 1.30
N THR A 23 20.49 14.08 0.06
CA THR A 23 19.70 14.42 -1.13
C THR A 23 19.47 13.19 -2.00
N ILE A 24 18.23 13.00 -2.43
CA ILE A 24 17.85 12.00 -3.42
C ILE A 24 17.15 12.74 -4.57
N VAL A 25 17.66 12.58 -5.79
CA VAL A 25 17.03 13.10 -7.01
C VAL A 25 16.44 11.92 -7.77
N MET A 26 15.16 12.04 -8.12
CA MET A 26 14.41 11.01 -8.81
C MET A 26 13.70 11.59 -10.03
N GLU A 27 13.32 10.72 -10.95
CA GLU A 27 12.42 11.03 -12.04
C GLU A 27 11.13 11.68 -11.51
N TYR A 28 10.73 12.78 -12.14
CA TYR A 28 9.42 13.35 -11.91
C TYR A 28 8.37 12.61 -12.75
N ILE A 29 7.44 11.94 -12.08
CA ILE A 29 6.33 11.26 -12.74
C ILE A 29 5.18 12.25 -12.90
N GLU A 30 5.02 12.78 -14.11
CA GLU A 30 3.87 13.62 -14.47
C GLU A 30 2.60 12.77 -14.57
N GLY A 31 1.88 12.66 -13.45
CA GLY A 31 0.67 11.86 -13.32
C GLY A 31 -0.23 12.34 -12.19
N THR A 32 -1.34 11.63 -11.97
CA THR A 32 -2.32 11.94 -10.93
C THR A 32 -2.22 10.92 -9.80
N MET A 33 -2.42 11.32 -8.55
CA MET A 33 -2.40 10.35 -7.44
C MET A 33 -3.57 9.36 -7.57
N LEU A 34 -3.38 8.11 -7.14
CA LEU A 34 -4.46 7.10 -7.14
C LEU A 34 -5.66 7.56 -6.31
N LYS A 35 -5.40 8.31 -5.23
CA LYS A 35 -6.44 8.96 -4.42
C LYS A 35 -7.30 9.96 -5.18
N ASP A 36 -6.92 10.44 -6.36
CA ASP A 36 -7.74 11.36 -7.16
C ASP A 36 -8.35 10.64 -8.38
N ALA A 37 -8.01 9.36 -8.58
CA ALA A 37 -8.45 8.52 -9.70
C ALA A 37 -9.42 7.39 -9.28
N SER A 38 -10.12 7.55 -8.16
CA SER A 38 -10.94 6.49 -7.54
C SER A 38 -12.11 5.98 -8.37
N HIS A 39 -12.57 6.77 -9.35
CA HIS A 39 -13.59 6.36 -10.32
C HIS A 39 -13.14 5.19 -11.21
N ARG A 40 -11.82 4.95 -11.35
CA ARG A 40 -11.25 3.85 -12.13
C ARG A 40 -10.97 2.65 -11.24
N THR A 41 -11.99 1.85 -10.96
CA THR A 41 -11.88 0.69 -10.04
C THR A 41 -10.80 -0.32 -10.42
N THR A 42 -10.49 -0.45 -11.71
CA THR A 42 -9.44 -1.34 -12.22
C THR A 42 -8.05 -0.99 -11.68
N LEU A 43 -7.79 0.28 -11.38
CA LEU A 43 -6.49 0.70 -10.82
C LEU A 43 -6.27 0.15 -9.41
N PHE A 44 -7.32 -0.12 -8.63
CA PHE A 44 -7.15 -0.75 -7.32
C PHE A 44 -6.71 -2.21 -7.47
N ARG A 45 -7.17 -2.91 -8.50
CA ARG A 45 -6.68 -4.25 -8.84
C ARG A 45 -5.21 -4.24 -9.19
N ASP A 46 -4.77 -3.28 -9.99
CA ASP A 46 -3.35 -3.11 -10.34
C ASP A 46 -2.51 -2.75 -9.11
N ALA A 47 -3.03 -1.93 -8.19
CA ALA A 47 -2.39 -1.65 -6.91
C ALA A 47 -2.24 -2.92 -6.07
N GLY A 48 -3.24 -3.81 -6.09
CA GLY A 48 -3.20 -5.13 -5.48
C GLY A 48 -2.09 -6.02 -6.05
N VAL A 49 -1.97 -6.05 -7.38
CA VAL A 49 -0.89 -6.75 -8.11
C VAL A 49 0.48 -6.22 -7.67
N ILE A 50 0.65 -4.90 -7.59
CA ILE A 50 1.89 -4.26 -7.13
C ILE A 50 2.23 -4.67 -5.70
N ALA A 51 1.27 -4.56 -4.77
CA ALA A 51 1.48 -4.94 -3.37
C ALA A 51 1.85 -6.44 -3.25
N GLY A 52 1.17 -7.31 -4.01
CA GLY A 52 1.49 -8.72 -4.09
C GLY A 52 2.91 -8.99 -4.58
N ARG A 53 3.37 -8.28 -5.62
CA ARG A 53 4.75 -8.39 -6.14
C ARG A 53 5.78 -7.98 -5.09
N LEU A 54 5.55 -6.89 -4.34
CA LEU A 54 6.44 -6.48 -3.26
C LEU A 54 6.54 -7.56 -2.18
N HIS A 55 5.39 -8.03 -1.69
CA HIS A 55 5.32 -8.98 -0.59
C HIS A 55 5.92 -10.34 -0.94
N LEU A 56 5.71 -10.85 -2.17
CA LEU A 56 6.39 -12.07 -2.64
C LEU A 56 7.91 -11.93 -2.69
N ASN A 57 8.40 -10.72 -2.93
CA ASN A 57 9.83 -10.42 -2.97
C ASN A 57 10.37 -9.98 -1.60
N GLY A 58 9.61 -10.17 -0.52
CA GLY A 58 9.99 -9.85 0.84
C GLY A 58 10.21 -8.36 1.08
N ILE A 59 9.46 -7.49 0.38
CA ILE A 59 9.48 -6.04 0.53
C ILE A 59 8.16 -5.63 1.15
N ILE A 60 8.22 -4.93 2.29
CA ILE A 60 7.08 -4.25 2.90
C ILE A 60 7.28 -2.76 2.64
N HIS A 61 6.25 -2.07 2.15
CA HIS A 61 6.33 -0.65 1.85
C HIS A 61 6.38 0.19 3.13
N GLY A 62 5.53 -0.16 4.11
CA GLY A 62 5.48 0.49 5.43
C GLY A 62 4.57 1.71 5.47
N ASP A 63 4.31 2.33 4.33
CA ASP A 63 3.30 3.39 4.14
C ASP A 63 2.50 3.21 2.83
N LEU A 64 1.97 2.01 2.59
CA LEU A 64 1.25 1.71 1.35
C LEU A 64 -0.11 2.43 1.31
N THR A 65 -0.13 3.69 0.88
CA THR A 65 -1.36 4.50 0.78
C THR A 65 -1.65 4.90 -0.66
N THR A 66 -2.90 5.30 -0.95
CA THR A 66 -3.28 5.84 -2.27
C THR A 66 -2.61 7.17 -2.62
N ASN A 67 -1.97 7.86 -1.66
CA ASN A 67 -1.15 9.05 -1.89
C ASN A 67 0.26 8.73 -2.37
N ASN A 68 0.73 7.51 -2.11
CA ASN A 68 2.06 7.05 -2.50
C ASN A 68 2.03 6.27 -3.83
N ILE A 69 0.93 6.36 -4.58
CA ILE A 69 0.77 5.72 -5.88
C ILE A 69 0.38 6.79 -6.90
N ILE A 70 1.20 6.97 -7.93
CA ILE A 70 0.95 7.87 -9.06
C ILE A 70 0.42 7.04 -10.23
N VAL A 71 -0.62 7.54 -10.89
CA VAL A 71 -1.22 7.01 -12.11
C VAL A 71 -0.70 7.82 -13.29
N LYS A 72 -0.03 7.18 -14.24
CA LYS A 72 0.46 7.79 -15.48
C LYS A 72 0.22 6.84 -16.64
N ASP A 73 -0.46 7.31 -17.69
CA ASP A 73 -0.75 6.54 -18.91
C ASP A 73 -1.40 5.16 -18.67
N GLY A 74 -2.16 5.03 -17.58
CA GLY A 74 -2.81 3.78 -17.18
C GLY A 74 -1.93 2.83 -16.37
N GLU A 75 -0.68 3.18 -16.12
CA GLU A 75 0.23 2.45 -15.24
C GLU A 75 0.32 3.10 -13.86
N LEU A 76 0.72 2.29 -12.87
CA LEU A 76 0.89 2.73 -11.48
C LEU A 76 2.36 2.76 -11.11
N PHE A 77 2.80 3.89 -10.55
CA PHE A 77 4.14 4.11 -10.03
C PHE A 77 4.07 4.23 -8.51
N LEU A 78 4.79 3.38 -7.80
CA LEU A 78 4.87 3.43 -6.35
C LEU A 78 6.02 4.33 -5.92
N ILE A 79 5.73 5.25 -5.01
CA ILE A 79 6.69 6.24 -4.48
C ILE A 79 6.81 6.11 -2.96
N ASP A 80 7.80 6.80 -2.39
CA ASP A 80 8.06 6.89 -0.96
C ASP A 80 8.30 5.56 -0.23
N PHE A 81 9.51 5.01 -0.43
CA PHE A 81 9.99 3.84 0.31
C PHE A 81 10.68 4.22 1.64
N GLY A 82 10.39 5.40 2.22
CA GLY A 82 11.07 5.90 3.42
C GLY A 82 10.92 4.99 4.65
N LEU A 83 9.82 4.25 4.74
CA LEU A 83 9.52 3.30 5.82
C LEU A 83 9.65 1.83 5.39
N ALA A 84 10.15 1.59 4.18
CA ALA A 84 10.19 0.25 3.63
C ALA A 84 11.19 -0.65 4.37
N LYS A 85 10.81 -1.91 4.55
CA LYS A 85 11.66 -2.92 5.21
C LYS A 85 11.62 -4.26 4.48
N ARG A 86 12.57 -5.12 4.81
CA ARG A 86 12.60 -6.52 4.34
C ARG A 86 11.89 -7.39 5.37
N SER A 87 10.85 -8.10 4.94
CA SER A 87 10.14 -9.05 5.80
C SER A 87 9.37 -10.05 4.95
N VAL A 88 9.28 -11.28 5.45
CA VAL A 88 8.41 -12.35 4.90
C VAL A 88 7.26 -12.68 5.85
N ASP A 89 7.13 -11.93 6.95
CA ASP A 89 6.09 -12.10 7.95
C ASP A 89 4.72 -11.70 7.40
N VAL A 90 3.73 -12.54 7.63
CA VAL A 90 2.33 -12.30 7.28
C VAL A 90 1.76 -11.11 8.05
N GLU A 91 2.20 -10.89 9.28
CA GLU A 91 1.75 -9.76 10.09
C GLU A 91 2.18 -8.42 9.47
N ASP A 92 3.41 -8.35 8.96
CA ASP A 92 3.92 -7.15 8.29
C ASP A 92 3.19 -6.90 6.96
N MET A 93 3.01 -7.94 6.15
CA MET A 93 2.26 -7.86 4.89
C MET A 93 0.82 -7.42 5.10
N ALA A 94 0.16 -7.99 6.11
CA ALA A 94 -1.21 -7.63 6.46
C ALA A 94 -1.30 -6.22 7.04
N THR A 95 -0.27 -5.75 7.75
CA THR A 95 -0.20 -4.36 8.21
C THR A 95 -0.13 -3.40 7.03
N ASP A 96 0.67 -3.69 6.00
CA ASP A 96 0.76 -2.87 4.79
C ASP A 96 -0.57 -2.82 4.03
N VAL A 97 -1.24 -3.97 3.86
CA VAL A 97 -2.59 -4.03 3.26
C VAL A 97 -3.62 -3.30 4.12
N HIS A 98 -3.49 -3.37 5.44
CA HIS A 98 -4.36 -2.64 6.36
C HIS A 98 -4.19 -1.13 6.22
N VAL A 99 -2.95 -0.63 6.09
CA VAL A 99 -2.67 0.79 5.82
C VAL A 99 -3.33 1.24 4.52
N PHE A 100 -3.23 0.42 3.47
CA PHE A 100 -3.90 0.71 2.20
C PHE A 100 -5.42 0.81 2.35
N LEU A 101 -6.04 -0.16 3.01
CA LEU A 101 -7.48 -0.15 3.31
C LEU A 101 -7.89 1.12 4.08
N ARG A 102 -7.13 1.51 5.11
CA ARG A 102 -7.39 2.74 5.87
C ARG A 102 -7.30 3.98 4.99
N SER A 103 -6.36 4.02 4.04
CA SER A 103 -6.25 5.15 3.12
C SER A 103 -7.48 5.28 2.22
N ILE A 104 -8.03 4.16 1.72
CA ILE A 104 -9.27 4.18 0.94
C ILE A 104 -10.47 4.59 1.80
N GLU A 105 -10.59 4.03 3.01
CA GLU A 105 -11.67 4.36 3.95
C GLU A 105 -11.71 5.87 4.26
N SER A 106 -10.55 6.52 4.32
CA SER A 106 -10.44 7.94 4.62
C SER A 106 -10.74 8.85 3.44
N VAL A 107 -10.36 8.46 2.22
CA VAL A 107 -10.49 9.35 1.05
C VAL A 107 -11.75 9.06 0.24
N HIS A 108 -12.14 7.79 0.12
CA HIS A 108 -13.24 7.34 -0.75
C HIS A 108 -14.19 6.36 -0.06
N PRO A 109 -14.93 6.80 0.98
CA PRO A 109 -15.79 5.91 1.76
C PRO A 109 -16.85 5.18 0.91
N ASP A 110 -17.35 5.83 -0.15
CA ASP A 110 -18.44 5.31 -0.99
C ASP A 110 -18.03 4.16 -1.91
N VAL A 111 -16.75 4.09 -2.30
CA VAL A 111 -16.24 3.02 -3.18
C VAL A 111 -15.34 2.04 -2.45
N LYS A 112 -15.15 2.19 -1.15
CA LYS A 112 -14.16 1.42 -0.37
C LYS A 112 -14.30 -0.09 -0.53
N ASP A 113 -15.52 -0.61 -0.51
CA ASP A 113 -15.76 -2.06 -0.49
C ASP A 113 -15.43 -2.65 -1.87
N LYS A 114 -15.82 -1.96 -2.94
CA LYS A 114 -15.47 -2.35 -4.32
C LYS A 114 -13.97 -2.19 -4.58
N ALA A 115 -13.38 -1.06 -4.21
CA ALA A 115 -11.97 -0.79 -4.40
C ALA A 115 -11.08 -1.79 -3.66
N PHE A 116 -11.43 -2.12 -2.40
CA PHE A 116 -10.67 -3.09 -1.63
C PHE A 116 -10.87 -4.53 -2.14
N SER A 117 -12.07 -4.88 -2.62
CA SER A 117 -12.30 -6.16 -3.29
C SER A 117 -11.40 -6.32 -4.51
N GLU A 118 -11.37 -5.32 -5.40
CA GLU A 118 -10.50 -5.31 -6.59
C GLU A 118 -9.02 -5.41 -6.20
N PHE A 119 -8.60 -4.67 -5.18
CA PHE A 119 -7.24 -4.76 -4.64
C PHE A 119 -6.91 -6.19 -4.17
N MET A 120 -7.79 -6.81 -3.39
CA MET A 120 -7.56 -8.17 -2.89
C MET A 120 -7.56 -9.21 -4.00
N GLU A 121 -8.39 -9.06 -5.03
CA GLU A 121 -8.35 -9.89 -6.24
C GLU A 121 -7.02 -9.78 -6.98
N GLY A 122 -6.53 -8.55 -7.16
CA GLY A 122 -5.21 -8.29 -7.75
C GLY A 122 -4.08 -8.91 -6.92
N TYR A 123 -4.13 -8.71 -5.61
CA TYR A 123 -3.17 -9.27 -4.67
C TYR A 123 -3.14 -10.81 -4.70
N ASP A 124 -4.30 -11.44 -4.68
CA ASP A 124 -4.41 -12.91 -4.70
C ASP A 124 -3.99 -13.50 -6.04
N SER A 125 -4.24 -12.80 -7.16
CA SER A 125 -3.86 -13.26 -8.49
C SER A 125 -2.35 -13.51 -8.64
N VAL A 126 -1.53 -12.80 -7.85
CA VAL A 126 -0.07 -12.91 -7.82
C VAL A 126 0.39 -13.82 -6.68
N THR A 127 -0.14 -13.62 -5.47
CA THR A 127 0.40 -14.27 -4.27
C THR A 127 -0.22 -15.63 -3.96
N ARG A 128 -1.47 -15.87 -4.37
CA ARG A 128 -2.32 -17.00 -3.92
C ARG A 128 -2.48 -17.08 -2.39
N ARG A 129 -2.31 -15.95 -1.70
CA ARG A 129 -2.36 -15.82 -0.22
C ARG A 129 -3.38 -14.79 0.24
N GLY A 130 -4.30 -14.37 -0.63
CA GLY A 130 -5.27 -13.32 -0.35
C GLY A 130 -6.15 -13.64 0.86
N GLN A 131 -6.57 -14.90 1.03
CA GLN A 131 -7.39 -15.32 2.17
C GLN A 131 -6.65 -15.21 3.51
N ASP A 132 -5.39 -15.65 3.58
CA ASP A 132 -4.56 -15.56 4.80
C ASP A 132 -4.34 -14.11 5.19
N ILE A 133 -4.02 -13.26 4.21
CA ILE A 133 -3.81 -11.83 4.41
C ILE A 133 -5.11 -11.16 4.87
N LEU A 134 -6.24 -11.46 4.22
CA LEU A 134 -7.54 -10.90 4.61
C LEU A 134 -7.91 -11.29 6.05
N LYS A 135 -7.68 -12.55 6.44
CA LYS A 135 -7.88 -13.00 7.82
C LYS A 135 -7.01 -12.20 8.79
N LYS A 136 -5.72 -12.04 8.49
CA LYS A 136 -4.79 -11.28 9.35
C LYS A 136 -5.13 -9.79 9.42
N VAL A 137 -5.55 -9.18 8.31
CA VAL A 137 -6.05 -7.79 8.28
C VAL A 137 -7.25 -7.64 9.22
N ASN A 138 -8.19 -8.57 9.20
CA ASN A 138 -9.34 -8.56 10.12
C ASN A 138 -8.91 -8.68 11.59
N GLU A 139 -7.95 -9.54 11.91
CA GLU A 139 -7.37 -9.66 13.26
C GLU A 139 -6.72 -8.33 13.71
N ILE A 140 -5.97 -7.65 12.83
CA ILE A 140 -5.38 -6.34 13.09
C ILE A 140 -6.47 -5.30 13.39
N ARG A 141 -7.53 -5.25 12.57
CA ARG A 141 -8.68 -4.34 12.76
C ARG A 141 -9.39 -4.55 14.10
N MET A 142 -9.59 -5.81 14.50
CA MET A 142 -10.20 -6.13 15.79
C MET A 142 -9.34 -5.61 16.95
N ARG A 143 -8.02 -5.85 16.90
CA ARG A 143 -7.08 -5.35 17.91
C ARG A 143 -7.10 -3.83 18.04
N GLY A 144 -7.16 -3.10 16.91
CA GLY A 144 -7.26 -1.64 16.89
C GLY A 144 -8.52 -1.11 17.61
N ARG A 145 -9.69 -1.72 17.34
CA ARG A 145 -10.96 -1.32 17.96
C ARG A 145 -10.96 -1.48 19.48
N TYR A 146 -10.40 -2.57 20.00
CA TYR A 146 -10.28 -2.77 21.45
C TYR A 146 -9.41 -1.72 22.14
N VAL A 147 -8.38 -1.19 21.44
CA VAL A 147 -7.53 -0.12 21.98
C VAL A 147 -8.28 1.21 22.02
N GLU A 148 -9.07 1.54 21.00
CA GLU A 148 -9.92 2.75 20.98
C GLU A 148 -11.01 2.70 22.06
N GLU A 149 -11.71 1.58 22.22
CA GLU A 149 -12.74 1.39 23.25
C GLU A 149 -12.21 1.53 24.69
N ARG A 150 -10.95 1.13 24.94
CA ARG A 150 -10.31 1.31 26.25
C ARG A 150 -9.94 2.78 26.51
N ARG A 151 -9.52 3.51 25.48
CA ARG A 151 -9.20 4.94 25.59
C ARG A 151 -10.45 5.77 25.87
N THR A 152 -11.57 5.51 25.19
CA THR A 152 -12.82 6.26 25.41
C THR A 152 -13.43 6.01 26.79
N LYS A 153 -13.32 4.79 27.32
CA LYS A 153 -13.77 4.46 28.69
C LYS A 153 -12.86 5.01 29.78
N GLY A 154 -11.55 5.17 29.51
CA GLY A 154 -10.60 5.76 30.46
C GLY A 154 -10.62 7.29 30.54
N SER A 155 -11.26 7.98 29.59
CA SER A 155 -11.38 9.46 29.57
C SER A 155 -12.66 9.99 30.24
N HIS A 156 -13.54 9.11 30.74
CA HIS A 156 -14.80 9.45 31.42
C HIS A 156 -14.80 9.04 32.91
N GLY A 157 -13.62 8.83 33.50
CA GLY A 157 -13.44 8.43 34.91
C GLY A 157 -12.56 9.39 35.67
#